data_AF-A0A1G9QZA6-F1
#
_entry.id   AF-A0A1G9QZA6-F1
#
_cell.length_a   1.000
_cell.length_b   1.000
_cell.length_c   1.000
_cell.angle_alpha   90.00
_cell.angle_beta   90.00
_cell.angle_gamma   90.00
#
_symmetry.space_group_name_H-M   'P 1'
#
loop_
_entity.id
_entity.type
_entity.pdbx_description
1 polymer ?
#
loop_
_entity_poly.entity_id
_entity_poly.type
_entity_poly.pdbx_seq_one_letter_code
_entity_poly.pdbx_strand_id
1 'polypeptide(L)'
;MSNETVNEWLRNKGLSNTDIDFIETLLTFTSTAKRLSSKLDEINQRFQSLFPDKKAEINPNLTFWKFEKLLQGNVLFIDLNEMLNRYKAQGLCVDLCNQLLESQLKK
;
A
#
# COMPACT_ATOMS: atom_id res chain seq x y z
N MET A 1 -3.14 12.89 -19.33
CA MET A 1 -3.14 12.37 -17.94
C MET A 1 -3.19 13.58 -17.03
N SER A 2 -4.07 13.59 -16.04
CA SER A 2 -4.17 14.69 -15.07
C SER A 2 -2.82 14.89 -14.38
N ASN A 3 -2.38 16.15 -14.23
CA ASN A 3 -1.17 16.53 -13.48
C ASN A 3 -1.32 16.35 -11.96
N GLU A 4 -2.35 15.63 -11.51
CA GLU A 4 -2.63 15.43 -10.09
C GLU A 4 -1.65 14.40 -9.50
N THR A 5 -1.11 14.70 -8.33
CA THR A 5 -0.35 13.75 -7.52
C THR A 5 -1.26 12.60 -7.09
N VAL A 6 -0.67 11.44 -6.77
CA VAL A 6 -1.47 10.29 -6.32
C VAL A 6 -2.27 10.63 -5.08
N ASN A 7 -1.74 11.48 -4.20
CA ASN A 7 -2.39 11.91 -2.96
C ASN A 7 -3.55 12.86 -3.21
N GLU A 8 -3.43 13.76 -4.20
CA GLU A 8 -4.57 14.57 -4.65
C GLU A 8 -5.66 13.70 -5.25
N TRP A 9 -5.29 12.71 -6.07
CA TRP A 9 -6.26 11.77 -6.63
C TRP A 9 -6.96 10.95 -5.53
N LEU A 10 -6.23 10.43 -4.53
CA LEU A 10 -6.81 9.68 -3.40
C LEU A 10 -7.76 10.55 -2.57
N ARG A 11 -7.39 11.82 -2.32
CA ARG A 11 -8.29 12.80 -1.66
C ARG A 11 -9.56 13.05 -2.47
N ASN A 12 -9.45 13.19 -3.80
CA ASN A 12 -10.60 13.34 -4.69
C ASN A 12 -11.51 12.10 -4.70
N LYS A 13 -10.99 10.92 -4.32
CA LYS A 13 -11.77 9.70 -4.10
C LYS A 13 -12.36 9.58 -2.70
N GLY A 14 -12.18 10.60 -1.86
CA GLY A 14 -12.78 10.69 -0.53
C GLY A 14 -11.94 10.05 0.58
N LEU A 15 -10.69 9.68 0.33
CA LEU A 15 -9.81 9.17 1.38
C LEU A 15 -9.34 10.30 2.28
N SER A 16 -9.31 10.04 3.59
CA SER A 16 -8.71 10.95 4.56
C SER A 16 -7.18 10.94 4.45
N ASN A 17 -6.52 11.97 4.97
CA ASN A 17 -5.05 11.98 5.03
C ASN A 17 -4.52 10.77 5.82
N THR A 18 -5.20 10.37 6.91
CA THR A 18 -4.83 9.18 7.69
C THR A 18 -4.88 7.88 6.87
N ASP A 19 -5.88 7.75 5.97
CA ASP A 19 -5.98 6.57 5.10
C ASP A 19 -4.89 6.56 4.04
N ILE A 20 -4.52 7.73 3.52
CA ILE A 20 -3.41 7.90 2.58
C ILE A 20 -2.09 7.53 3.27
N ASP A 21 -1.83 8.09 4.45
CA ASP A 21 -0.63 7.82 5.25
C ASP A 21 -0.52 6.32 5.58
N PHE A 22 -1.64 5.67 5.87
CA PHE A 22 -1.72 4.22 6.10
C PHE A 22 -1.28 3.44 4.86
N ILE A 23 -1.82 3.77 3.68
CA ILE A 23 -1.47 3.11 2.42
C ILE A 23 0.02 3.30 2.09
N GLU A 24 0.52 4.54 2.19
CA GLU A 24 1.92 4.87 1.91
C GLU A 24 2.87 4.15 2.87
N THR A 25 2.53 4.13 4.17
CA THR A 25 3.34 3.43 5.16
C THR A 25 3.32 1.93 4.93
N LEU A 26 2.16 1.34 4.59
CA LEU A 26 2.05 -0.08 4.28
C LEU A 26 2.97 -0.46 3.10
N LEU A 27 2.95 0.32 2.01
CA LEU A 27 3.79 0.09 0.83
C LEU A 27 5.28 0.26 1.15
N THR A 28 5.62 1.30 1.90
CA THR A 28 7.00 1.59 2.32
C THR A 28 7.54 0.48 3.20
N PHE A 29 6.80 0.11 4.25
CA PHE A 29 7.23 -0.91 5.20
C PHE A 29 7.26 -2.30 4.58
N THR A 30 6.34 -2.62 3.66
CA THR A 30 6.41 -3.85 2.87
C THR A 30 7.70 -3.91 2.04
N SER A 31 8.07 -2.81 1.39
CA SER A 31 9.32 -2.71 0.63
C SER A 31 10.55 -2.89 1.53
N THR A 32 10.54 -2.28 2.72
CA THR A 32 11.60 -2.42 3.72
C THR A 32 11.70 -3.85 4.26
N ALA A 33 10.58 -4.46 4.62
CA ALA A 33 10.50 -5.82 5.15
C ALA A 33 10.98 -6.88 4.13
N LYS A 34 10.76 -6.66 2.83
CA LYS A 34 11.34 -7.50 1.77
C LYS A 34 12.88 -7.49 1.78
N ARG A 35 13.50 -6.37 2.16
CA ARG A 35 14.97 -6.22 2.20
C ARG A 35 15.57 -6.61 3.55
N LEU A 36 14.84 -6.36 4.64
CA LEU A 36 15.29 -6.55 6.02
C LEU A 36 14.35 -7.50 6.75
N SER A 37 14.28 -8.76 6.29
CA SER A 37 13.38 -9.76 6.86
C SER A 37 13.59 -9.99 8.36
N SER A 38 14.83 -9.86 8.85
CA SER A 38 15.17 -9.96 10.28
C SER A 38 14.59 -8.82 11.14
N LYS A 39 14.02 -7.78 10.53
CA LYS A 39 13.41 -6.63 11.21
C LYS A 39 11.89 -6.62 11.12
N LEU A 40 11.28 -7.70 10.60
CA LEU A 40 9.82 -7.77 10.37
C LEU A 40 9.01 -7.48 11.64
N ASP A 41 9.40 -8.07 12.78
CA ASP A 41 8.68 -7.87 14.05
C ASP A 41 8.74 -6.41 14.51
N GLU A 42 9.91 -5.77 14.42
CA GLU A 42 10.10 -4.36 14.78
C GLU A 42 9.30 -3.44 13.84
N ILE A 43 9.30 -3.74 12.55
CA ILE A 43 8.52 -3.03 11.52
C ILE A 43 7.01 -3.15 11.83
N ASN A 44 6.54 -4.35 12.16
CA ASN A 44 5.14 -4.59 12.50
C ASN A 44 4.73 -3.89 13.81
N GLN A 45 5.56 -3.95 14.85
CA GLN A 45 5.30 -3.20 16.08
C GLN A 45 5.19 -1.70 15.83
N ARG A 46 6.09 -1.15 15.01
CA ARG A 46 6.04 0.26 14.63
C ARG A 46 4.80 0.59 13.83
N PHE A 47 4.42 -0.27 12.88
CA PHE A 47 3.23 -0.11 12.05
C PHE A 47 1.96 -0.07 12.89
N GLN A 48 1.78 -1.02 13.82
CA GLN A 48 0.63 -1.04 14.74
C GLN A 48 0.57 0.21 15.62
N SER A 49 1.73 0.71 16.07
CA SER A 49 1.78 1.93 16.88
C SER A 49 1.36 3.17 16.10
N LEU A 50 1.57 3.21 14.77
CA LEU A 50 1.17 4.33 13.92
C LEU A 50 -0.31 4.26 13.54
N PHE A 51 -0.86 3.04 13.40
CA PHE A 51 -2.22 2.81 12.95
C PHE A 51 -2.97 1.81 13.86
N PRO A 52 -3.19 2.14 15.15
CA PRO A 52 -3.75 1.21 16.12
C PRO A 52 -5.18 0.75 15.77
N ASP A 53 -5.93 1.57 15.03
CA ASP A 53 -7.30 1.26 14.61
C ASP A 53 -7.38 0.46 13.30
N LYS A 54 -6.24 0.22 12.63
CA LYS A 54 -6.20 -0.49 11.35
C LYS A 54 -5.89 -1.97 11.56
N LYS A 55 -6.68 -2.82 10.91
CA LYS A 55 -6.49 -4.29 10.91
C LYS A 55 -5.60 -4.68 9.75
N ALA A 56 -4.29 -4.54 9.93
CA ALA A 56 -3.31 -4.86 8.90
C ALA A 56 -1.97 -5.26 9.52
N GLU A 57 -1.22 -6.12 8.84
CA GLU A 57 0.14 -6.51 9.20
C GLU A 57 1.03 -6.39 7.95
N ILE A 58 2.26 -5.93 8.13
CA ILE A 58 3.25 -5.89 7.07
C ILE A 58 3.63 -7.32 6.69
N ASN A 59 3.47 -7.64 5.42
CA ASN A 59 3.81 -8.93 4.85
C ASN A 59 4.76 -8.75 3.66
N PRO A 60 6.03 -9.22 3.74
CA PRO A 60 6.97 -9.07 2.62
C PRO A 60 6.56 -9.86 1.37
N ASN A 61 5.64 -10.81 1.50
CA ASN A 61 5.05 -11.58 0.41
C ASN A 61 3.63 -11.08 0.07
N LEU A 62 3.39 -9.77 0.23
CA LEU A 62 2.14 -9.12 -0.19
C LEU A 62 1.91 -9.35 -1.69
N THR A 63 0.70 -9.79 -2.03
CA THR A 63 0.22 -9.92 -3.41
C THR A 63 -0.91 -8.93 -3.66
N PHE A 64 -1.25 -8.69 -4.93
CA PHE A 64 -2.37 -7.82 -5.32
C PHE A 64 -3.65 -8.13 -4.53
N TRP A 65 -4.07 -9.40 -4.55
CA TRP A 65 -5.29 -9.84 -3.88
C TRP A 65 -5.26 -9.69 -2.35
N LYS A 66 -4.10 -9.93 -1.73
CA LYS A 66 -3.94 -9.72 -0.28
C LYS A 66 -4.01 -8.23 0.05
N PHE A 67 -3.44 -7.38 -0.80
CA PHE A 67 -3.49 -5.95 -0.61
C PHE A 67 -4.91 -5.41 -0.78
N GLU A 68 -5.61 -5.82 -1.84
CA GLU A 68 -7.01 -5.44 -2.05
C GLU A 68 -7.90 -5.83 -0.87
N LYS A 69 -7.79 -7.07 -0.39
CA LYS A 69 -8.54 -7.53 0.79
C LYS A 69 -8.19 -6.75 2.06
N LEU A 70 -6.93 -6.38 2.24
CA LEU A 70 -6.49 -5.57 3.37
C LEU A 70 -7.12 -4.17 3.33
N LEU A 71 -7.15 -3.54 2.15
CA LEU A 71 -7.82 -2.24 1.98
C LEU A 71 -9.32 -2.34 2.27
N GLN A 72 -10.01 -3.33 1.69
CA GLN A 72 -11.43 -3.56 1.92
C GLN A 72 -11.75 -3.84 3.40
N GLY A 73 -10.91 -4.65 4.08
CA GLY A 73 -11.04 -4.94 5.51
C GLY A 73 -10.86 -3.73 6.42
N ASN A 74 -10.27 -2.64 5.90
CA ASN A 74 -10.12 -1.35 6.56
C ASN A 74 -11.07 -0.28 5.97
N VAL A 75 -12.11 -0.71 5.24
CA VAL A 75 -13.16 0.15 4.65
C VAL A 75 -12.58 1.16 3.62
N LEU A 76 -11.50 0.77 2.94
CA LEU A 76 -10.87 1.56 1.88
C LEU A 76 -11.24 0.98 0.52
N PHE A 77 -12.23 1.58 -0.12
CA PHE A 77 -12.73 1.17 -1.44
C PHE A 77 -12.11 2.06 -2.52
N ILE A 78 -10.99 1.60 -3.08
CA ILE A 78 -10.24 2.31 -4.12
C ILE A 78 -9.94 1.34 -5.27
N ASP A 79 -9.84 1.85 -6.50
CA ASP A 79 -9.30 1.07 -7.61
C ASP A 79 -7.79 0.85 -7.38
N LEU A 80 -7.45 -0.33 -6.87
CA LEU A 80 -6.08 -0.69 -6.54
C LEU A 80 -5.18 -0.70 -7.79
N ASN A 81 -5.70 -1.10 -8.95
CA ASN A 81 -4.92 -1.12 -10.18
C ASN A 81 -4.59 0.31 -10.63
N GLU A 82 -5.57 1.21 -10.64
CA GLU A 82 -5.34 2.63 -10.95
C GLU A 82 -4.38 3.28 -9.96
N MET A 83 -4.56 3.01 -8.66
CA MET A 83 -3.70 3.54 -7.60
C MET A 83 -2.23 3.12 -7.79
N LEU A 84 -1.97 1.83 -7.99
CA LEU A 84 -0.61 1.30 -8.18
C LEU A 84 0.04 1.85 -9.46
N ASN A 85 -0.72 1.99 -10.55
CA ASN A 85 -0.21 2.58 -11.79
C ASN A 85 0.13 4.07 -11.62
N ARG A 86 -0.66 4.82 -10.84
CA ARG A 86 -0.36 6.23 -10.54
C ARG A 86 0.88 6.40 -9.68
N TYR A 87 1.02 5.61 -8.61
CA TYR A 87 2.25 5.61 -7.79
C TYR A 87 3.48 5.31 -8.66
N LYS A 88 3.42 4.23 -9.46
CA LYS A 88 4.47 3.85 -10.40
C LYS A 88 4.80 4.96 -11.39
N ALA A 89 3.79 5.59 -12.00
CA ALA A 89 3.99 6.67 -12.97
C ALA A 89 4.65 7.92 -12.36
N GLN A 90 4.52 8.11 -11.04
CA GLN A 90 5.17 9.18 -10.28
C GLN A 90 6.54 8.76 -9.70
N GLY A 91 7.05 7.58 -10.07
CA GLY A 91 8.35 7.08 -9.59
C GLY A 91 8.34 6.57 -8.15
N LEU A 92 7.17 6.40 -7.54
CA LEU A 92 7.00 5.87 -6.19
C LEU A 92 6.82 4.36 -6.24
N CYS A 93 7.32 3.65 -5.21
CA CYS A 93 7.20 2.20 -5.02
C CYS A 93 7.48 1.32 -6.26
N VAL A 94 8.21 1.80 -7.27
CA VAL A 94 8.22 1.24 -8.64
C VAL A 94 8.37 -0.28 -8.65
N ASP A 95 9.36 -0.82 -7.94
CA ASP A 95 9.62 -2.26 -7.86
C ASP A 95 8.45 -3.03 -7.21
N LEU A 96 8.01 -2.58 -6.03
CA LEU A 96 6.90 -3.22 -5.31
C LEU A 96 5.59 -3.12 -6.10
N CYS A 97 5.33 -1.97 -6.71
CA CYS A 97 4.12 -1.69 -7.46
C CYS A 97 4.08 -2.51 -8.76
N ASN A 98 5.21 -2.71 -9.46
CA ASN A 98 5.30 -3.69 -10.54
C ASN A 98 5.05 -5.12 -10.04
N GLN A 99 5.68 -5.55 -8.94
CA GLN A 99 5.47 -6.90 -8.39
C GLN A 99 4.00 -7.16 -8.03
N LEU A 100 3.34 -6.19 -7.40
CA LEU A 100 1.93 -6.29 -7.05
C LEU A 100 1.07 -6.38 -8.32
N LEU A 101 1.26 -5.49 -9.29
CA LEU A 101 0.54 -5.53 -10.57
C LEU A 101 0.74 -6.86 -11.32
N GLU A 102 1.95 -7.39 -11.37
CA GLU A 102 2.23 -8.69 -12.02
C GLU A 102 1.60 -9.88 -11.28
N SER A 103 1.55 -9.82 -9.94
CA SER A 103 0.93 -10.87 -9.13
C SER A 103 -0.59 -10.99 -9.35
N GLN A 104 -1.22 -9.97 -9.93
CA GLN A 104 -2.63 -9.99 -10.32
C GLN A 104 -2.93 -11.11 -11.33
N LEU A 105 -1.97 -11.45 -12.20
CA LEU A 105 -2.12 -12.40 -13.30
C LEU A 105 -1.91 -13.87 -12.89
N LYS A 106 -1.37 -14.12 -11.69
CA LYS A 106 -0.97 -15.46 -11.20
C LYS A 106 -2.01 -16.06 -10.25
N LYS A 107 -3.27 -16.09 -10.68
CA LYS A 107 -4.38 -16.68 -9.91
C LYS A 107 -4.24 -18.19 -9.74
#